data_AF-A0A6P0YCL0-F1
#
_entry.id   AF-A0A6P0YCL0-F1
#
_cell.length_a   1.000
_cell.length_b   1.000
_cell.length_c   1.000
_cell.angle_alpha   90.00
_cell.angle_beta   90.00
_cell.angle_gamma   90.00
#
_symmetry.space_group_name_H-M   'P 1'
#
loop_
_entity.id
_entity.type
_entity.pdbx_description
1 polymer ?
#
loop_
_entity_poly.entity_id
_entity_poly.type
_entity_poly.pdbx_seq_one_letter_code
_entity_poly.pdbx_strand_id
1 'polypeptide(L)'
;MLSNLQKRTAQAIINIFETSRVVGDYSLVVCAPGDPGGLTYGKSQTTINSGNLYLLIKAYTEADGAKFADELSPYLKSLKQQDRTLCDDRNLHRILRQAGKQDDVMIDTQDAFFDRVYWTSAINRATSLGIETALGTAVVYDSTIHGSWGRMRDRTIERHGRPSEIGEQAWISNYINVRREWLANHSIRILNRTVDRMDAFRKIIDIGNWSLNLPLNVRSLIISEETLIPDIIVAPVVSRPLLFLTEPYMRGGDVREVQQALVDRGFYLEDGIDSVFGPQTDAAIKKFQQQNGLVVDGIVGSATRSALGIDND
;
A
#
# COMPACT_ATOMS: atom_id res chain seq x y z
N MET A 1 -8.03 -9.58 23.52
CA MET A 1 -7.83 -8.24 22.93
C MET A 1 -6.45 -8.21 22.30
N LEU A 2 -6.34 -7.68 21.08
CA LEU A 2 -5.06 -7.55 20.38
C LEU A 2 -4.18 -6.48 21.02
N SER A 3 -2.86 -6.71 21.02
CA SER A 3 -1.89 -5.67 21.37
C SER A 3 -1.88 -4.56 20.33
N ASN A 4 -1.38 -3.38 20.71
CA ASN A 4 -1.21 -2.27 19.78
C ASN A 4 -0.28 -2.65 18.61
N LEU A 5 0.78 -3.43 18.87
CA LEU A 5 1.69 -3.90 17.83
C LEU A 5 0.99 -4.82 16.82
N GLN A 6 0.13 -5.73 17.30
CA GLN A 6 -0.65 -6.61 16.43
C GLN A 6 -1.67 -5.84 15.59
N LYS A 7 -2.33 -4.84 16.19
CA LYS A 7 -3.21 -3.91 15.46
C LYS A 7 -2.45 -3.19 14.34
N ARG A 8 -1.31 -2.58 14.66
CA ARG A 8 -0.48 -1.86 13.67
C ARG A 8 0.05 -2.79 12.57
N THR A 9 0.41 -4.01 12.92
CA THR A 9 0.84 -5.03 11.95
C THR A 9 -0.31 -5.43 11.02
N ALA A 10 -1.52 -5.66 11.56
CA ALA A 10 -2.71 -5.94 10.75
C ALA A 10 -3.03 -4.77 9.80
N GLN A 11 -2.96 -3.52 10.29
CA GLN A 11 -3.13 -2.32 9.46
C GLN A 11 -2.07 -2.21 8.37
N ALA A 12 -0.81 -2.51 8.68
CA ALA A 12 0.29 -2.48 7.73
C ALA A 12 0.13 -3.52 6.60
N ILE A 13 -0.38 -4.73 6.90
CA ILE A 13 -0.73 -5.71 5.85
C ILE A 13 -1.70 -5.09 4.84
N ILE A 14 -2.73 -4.39 5.33
CA ILE A 14 -3.73 -3.74 4.46
C ILE A 14 -3.11 -2.57 3.69
N ASN A 15 -2.32 -1.73 4.36
CA ASN A 15 -1.64 -0.61 3.70
C ASN A 15 -0.75 -1.08 2.53
N ILE A 16 -0.03 -2.20 2.71
CA ILE A 16 0.77 -2.82 1.66
C ILE A 16 -0.12 -3.27 0.50
N PHE A 17 -1.32 -3.77 0.79
CA PHE A 17 -2.25 -4.17 -0.27
C PHE A 17 -2.79 -2.99 -1.07
N GLU A 18 -3.12 -1.87 -0.40
CA GLU A 18 -3.71 -0.68 -1.02
C GLU A 18 -2.68 0.23 -1.70
N THR A 19 -1.52 0.42 -1.07
CA THR A 19 -0.56 1.47 -1.45
C THR A 19 0.85 0.94 -1.72
N SER A 20 1.09 -0.36 -1.50
CA SER A 20 2.45 -0.94 -1.53
C SER A 20 3.44 -0.22 -0.59
N ARG A 21 2.95 0.29 0.54
CA ARG A 21 3.75 0.89 1.62
C ARG A 21 3.29 0.35 2.97
N VAL A 22 4.23 0.14 3.89
CA VAL A 22 3.96 -0.42 5.24
C VAL A 22 3.06 0.52 6.05
N VAL A 23 3.37 1.82 6.08
CA VAL A 23 2.59 2.82 6.81
C VAL A 23 1.44 3.43 5.99
N GLY A 24 1.35 3.10 4.70
CA GLY A 24 0.41 3.68 3.76
C GLY A 24 0.92 4.97 3.10
N ASP A 25 0.00 5.72 2.50
CA ASP A 25 0.28 7.05 1.96
C ASP A 25 -0.87 8.02 2.30
N TYR A 26 -0.67 8.82 3.34
CA TYR A 26 -1.62 9.82 3.81
C TYR A 26 -1.88 10.93 2.78
N SER A 27 -1.00 11.09 1.79
CA SER A 27 -1.09 12.13 0.76
C SER A 27 -1.62 11.63 -0.58
N LEU A 28 -1.86 10.30 -0.73
CA LEU A 28 -2.23 9.72 -2.01
C LEU A 28 -3.62 10.19 -2.45
N VAL A 29 -3.68 10.89 -3.59
CA VAL A 29 -4.91 11.32 -4.25
C VAL A 29 -5.01 10.62 -5.60
N VAL A 30 -6.07 9.83 -5.79
CA VAL A 30 -6.34 9.10 -7.03
C VAL A 30 -7.75 9.41 -7.51
N CYS A 31 -7.88 9.74 -8.79
CA CYS A 31 -9.13 9.62 -9.51
C CYS A 31 -8.87 8.91 -10.84
N ALA A 32 -9.31 7.66 -10.95
CA ALA A 32 -9.09 6.85 -12.14
C ALA A 32 -10.35 6.87 -13.04
N PRO A 33 -10.21 7.06 -14.36
CA PRO A 33 -11.32 6.97 -15.30
C PRO A 33 -12.05 5.63 -15.19
N GLY A 34 -13.37 5.66 -14.99
CA GLY A 34 -14.19 4.46 -14.84
C GLY A 34 -14.19 3.84 -13.44
N ASP A 35 -13.47 4.41 -12.47
CA ASP A 35 -13.52 3.95 -11.08
C ASP A 35 -14.89 4.27 -10.45
N PRO A 36 -15.63 3.26 -9.93
CA PRO A 36 -16.89 3.48 -9.24
C PRO A 36 -16.72 4.24 -7.92
N GLY A 37 -15.51 4.37 -7.36
CA GLY A 37 -15.20 5.15 -6.16
C GLY A 37 -15.08 6.65 -6.40
N GLY A 38 -14.75 7.08 -7.63
CA GLY A 38 -14.52 8.50 -7.96
C GLY A 38 -13.19 9.01 -7.41
N LEU A 39 -13.19 10.24 -6.87
CA LEU A 39 -12.04 10.80 -6.15
C LEU A 39 -11.79 10.00 -4.88
N THR A 40 -10.54 9.59 -4.68
CA THR A 40 -10.08 8.86 -3.51
C THR A 40 -8.87 9.54 -2.88
N TYR A 41 -8.78 9.49 -1.55
CA TYR A 41 -7.73 10.19 -0.81
C TYR A 41 -7.26 9.43 0.43
N GLY A 42 -5.95 9.49 0.67
CA GLY A 42 -5.31 9.18 1.93
C GLY A 42 -4.93 7.71 2.10
N LYS A 43 -4.40 7.37 3.27
CA LYS A 43 -3.84 6.06 3.61
C LYS A 43 -4.76 4.88 3.28
N SER A 44 -6.06 5.08 3.46
CA SER A 44 -7.09 4.06 3.23
C SER A 44 -7.95 4.32 2.00
N GLN A 45 -7.52 5.24 1.13
CA GLN A 45 -8.19 5.61 -0.13
C GLN A 45 -9.70 5.87 0.05
N THR A 46 -10.06 6.72 1.02
CA THR A 46 -11.46 7.11 1.26
C THR A 46 -12.07 7.72 0.02
N THR A 47 -13.28 7.27 -0.35
CA THR A 47 -13.88 7.59 -1.64
C THR A 47 -14.97 8.66 -1.52
N ILE A 48 -15.11 9.49 -2.55
CA ILE A 48 -16.18 10.48 -2.65
C ILE A 48 -17.56 9.79 -2.72
N ASN A 49 -17.68 8.71 -3.50
CA ASN A 49 -18.98 8.04 -3.73
C ASN A 49 -19.48 7.24 -2.51
N SER A 50 -18.62 6.88 -1.57
CA SER A 50 -19.07 6.32 -0.29
C SER A 50 -19.54 7.40 0.69
N GLY A 51 -19.21 8.68 0.44
CA GLY A 51 -19.39 9.77 1.39
C GLY A 51 -18.33 9.81 2.49
N ASN A 52 -17.45 8.81 2.58
CA ASN A 52 -16.40 8.76 3.59
C ASN A 52 -15.36 9.86 3.40
N LEU A 53 -15.08 10.26 2.15
CA LEU A 53 -14.19 11.40 1.91
C LEU A 53 -14.73 12.69 2.54
N TYR A 54 -16.04 12.95 2.43
CA TYR A 54 -16.67 14.09 3.10
C TYR A 54 -16.51 14.01 4.62
N LEU A 55 -16.79 12.85 5.22
CA LEU A 55 -16.71 12.68 6.66
C LEU A 55 -15.27 12.84 7.19
N LEU A 56 -14.28 12.36 6.44
CA LEU A 56 -12.86 12.54 6.76
C LEU A 56 -12.47 14.02 6.71
N ILE A 57 -12.75 14.70 5.60
CA ILE A 57 -12.37 16.11 5.43
C ILE A 57 -13.12 17.00 6.43
N LYS A 58 -14.40 16.71 6.70
CA LYS A 58 -15.17 17.40 7.74
C LYS A 58 -14.51 17.26 9.12
N ALA A 59 -14.15 16.04 9.52
CA ALA A 59 -13.49 15.80 10.79
C ALA A 59 -12.15 16.56 10.90
N TYR A 60 -11.38 16.61 9.81
CA TYR A 60 -10.13 17.36 9.76
C TYR A 60 -10.36 18.87 9.85
N THR A 61 -11.32 19.43 9.10
CA THR A 61 -11.63 20.87 9.15
C THR A 61 -12.18 21.33 10.51
N GLU A 62 -12.70 20.41 11.31
CA GLU A 62 -13.21 20.65 12.67
C GLU A 62 -12.16 20.38 13.75
N ALA A 63 -10.97 19.87 13.39
CA ALA A 63 -9.91 19.54 14.33
C ALA A 63 -9.06 20.78 14.66
N ASP A 64 -8.75 20.94 15.95
CA ASP A 64 -7.89 22.03 16.42
C ASP A 64 -6.48 21.90 15.81
N GLY A 65 -5.97 23.01 15.27
CA GLY A 65 -4.62 23.09 14.71
C GLY A 65 -4.47 22.59 13.27
N ALA A 66 -5.56 22.20 12.59
CA ALA A 66 -5.55 21.77 11.19
C ALA A 66 -5.11 22.92 10.25
N LYS A 67 -3.89 22.83 9.72
CA LYS A 67 -3.20 23.86 8.92
C LYS A 67 -3.92 24.19 7.61
N PHE A 68 -4.59 23.20 7.02
CA PHE A 68 -5.30 23.33 5.74
C PHE A 68 -6.83 23.35 5.90
N ALA A 69 -7.35 23.53 7.12
CA ALA A 69 -8.79 23.53 7.37
C ALA A 69 -9.53 24.61 6.56
N ASP A 70 -9.00 25.84 6.54
CA ASP A 70 -9.62 26.96 5.83
C ASP A 70 -9.62 26.75 4.30
N GLU A 71 -8.56 26.17 3.74
CA GLU A 71 -8.48 25.84 2.31
C GLU A 71 -9.42 24.69 1.91
N LEU A 72 -9.65 23.72 2.80
CA LEU A 72 -10.53 22.57 2.53
C LEU A 72 -12.01 22.82 2.85
N SER A 73 -12.32 23.76 3.76
CA SER A 73 -13.69 24.06 4.19
C SER A 73 -14.65 24.41 3.04
N PRO A 74 -14.26 25.20 2.02
CA PRO A 74 -15.12 25.49 0.86
C PRO A 74 -15.57 24.24 0.09
N TYR A 75 -14.78 23.17 0.11
CA TYR A 75 -15.07 21.93 -0.61
C TYR A 75 -16.07 21.02 0.10
N LEU A 76 -16.38 21.26 1.38
CA LEU A 76 -17.25 20.38 2.18
C LEU A 76 -18.63 20.20 1.57
N LYS A 77 -19.20 21.24 0.94
CA LYS A 77 -20.51 21.16 0.29
C LYS A 77 -20.48 20.21 -0.91
N SER A 78 -19.52 20.39 -1.82
CA SER A 78 -19.36 19.54 -3.02
C SER A 78 -19.00 18.11 -2.64
N LEU A 79 -18.13 17.92 -1.64
CA LEU A 79 -17.80 16.60 -1.09
C LEU A 79 -19.04 15.89 -0.51
N LYS A 80 -19.88 16.60 0.25
CA LYS A 80 -21.14 16.06 0.79
C LYS A 80 -22.13 15.65 -0.29
N GLN A 81 -22.15 16.41 -1.39
CA GLN A 81 -22.97 16.14 -2.58
C GLN A 81 -22.38 15.06 -3.49
N GLN A 82 -21.20 14.55 -3.15
CA GLN A 82 -20.47 13.56 -3.93
C GLN A 82 -20.20 14.04 -5.37
N ASP A 83 -19.91 15.33 -5.52
CA ASP A 83 -19.71 15.99 -6.81
C ASP A 83 -18.48 15.40 -7.52
N ARG A 84 -18.73 14.64 -8.60
CA ARG A 84 -17.68 13.94 -9.36
C ARG A 84 -16.77 14.89 -10.13
N THR A 85 -17.16 16.16 -10.35
CA THR A 85 -16.29 17.15 -11.00
C THR A 85 -15.04 17.47 -10.18
N LEU A 86 -15.06 17.18 -8.88
CA LEU A 86 -13.89 17.31 -8.00
C LEU A 86 -12.71 16.44 -8.42
N CYS A 87 -12.92 15.41 -9.23
CA CYS A 87 -11.83 14.63 -9.83
C CYS A 87 -10.92 15.45 -10.75
N ASP A 88 -11.43 16.54 -11.33
CA ASP A 88 -10.67 17.40 -12.23
C ASP A 88 -10.12 18.65 -11.51
N ASP A 89 -10.45 18.83 -10.23
CA ASP A 89 -10.01 19.97 -9.42
C ASP A 89 -8.56 19.79 -8.95
N ARG A 90 -7.64 20.38 -9.72
CA ARG A 90 -6.21 20.38 -9.42
C ARG A 90 -5.86 21.08 -8.11
N ASN A 91 -6.64 22.09 -7.69
CA ASN A 91 -6.36 22.82 -6.47
C ASN A 91 -6.74 21.98 -5.24
N LEU A 92 -7.91 21.34 -5.25
CA LEU A 92 -8.30 20.37 -4.22
C LEU A 92 -7.25 19.27 -4.09
N HIS A 93 -6.81 18.68 -5.20
CA HIS A 93 -5.78 17.64 -5.20
C HIS A 93 -4.46 18.12 -4.59
N ARG A 94 -4.05 19.37 -4.86
CA ARG A 94 -2.85 19.97 -4.26
C ARG A 94 -3.01 20.09 -2.74
N ILE A 95 -4.12 20.65 -2.27
CA ILE A 95 -4.37 20.88 -0.84
C ILE A 95 -4.39 19.54 -0.09
N LEU A 96 -5.10 18.53 -0.62
CA LEU A 96 -5.15 17.19 -0.03
C LEU A 96 -3.75 16.57 0.08
N ARG A 97 -2.94 16.64 -0.98
CA ARG A 97 -1.55 16.13 -0.93
C ARG A 97 -0.70 16.87 0.11
N GLN A 98 -0.86 18.18 0.23
CA GLN A 98 -0.10 18.97 1.20
C GLN A 98 -0.55 18.66 2.64
N ALA A 99 -1.85 18.59 2.89
CA ALA A 99 -2.39 18.21 4.19
C ALA A 99 -1.86 16.84 4.63
N GLY A 100 -1.96 15.82 3.77
CA GLY A 100 -1.47 14.48 4.08
C GLY A 100 0.05 14.34 4.17
N LYS A 101 0.83 15.35 3.76
CA LYS A 101 2.30 15.33 3.81
C LYS A 101 2.90 16.23 4.89
N GLN A 102 2.19 17.28 5.28
CA GLN A 102 2.74 18.39 6.06
C GLN A 102 1.96 18.69 7.35
N ASP A 103 0.83 18.02 7.57
CA ASP A 103 -0.01 18.26 8.73
C ASP A 103 -0.28 16.98 9.53
N ASP A 104 0.32 16.91 10.72
CA ASP A 104 0.14 15.81 11.67
C ASP A 104 -1.34 15.67 12.06
N VAL A 105 -2.10 16.77 12.09
CA VAL A 105 -3.55 16.72 12.36
C VAL A 105 -4.30 15.95 11.27
N MET A 106 -3.87 16.07 10.01
CA MET A 106 -4.46 15.30 8.90
C MET A 106 -4.09 13.81 9.01
N ILE A 107 -2.85 13.51 9.39
CA ILE A 107 -2.36 12.14 9.62
C ILE A 107 -3.18 11.48 10.74
N ASP A 108 -3.27 12.13 11.89
CA ASP A 108 -4.05 11.69 13.06
C ASP A 108 -5.53 11.52 12.72
N THR A 109 -6.10 12.47 11.96
CA THR A 109 -7.50 12.40 11.53
C THR A 109 -7.76 11.18 10.65
N GLN A 110 -6.86 10.87 9.71
CA GLN A 110 -6.99 9.68 8.87
C GLN A 110 -6.91 8.39 9.69
N ASP A 111 -5.96 8.30 10.63
CA ASP A 111 -5.82 7.13 11.49
C ASP A 111 -7.04 6.94 12.39
N ALA A 112 -7.51 7.99 13.05
CA ALA A 112 -8.73 7.96 13.87
C ALA A 112 -9.98 7.60 13.06
N PHE A 113 -10.10 8.15 11.85
CA PHE A 113 -11.20 7.83 10.94
C PHE A 113 -11.20 6.35 10.55
N PHE A 114 -10.04 5.83 10.16
CA PHE A 114 -9.89 4.45 9.73
C PHE A 114 -10.15 3.45 10.87
N ASP A 115 -9.66 3.79 12.06
CA ASP A 115 -9.93 3.04 13.27
C ASP A 115 -11.42 2.96 13.57
N ARG A 116 -12.11 4.12 13.57
CA ARG A 116 -13.53 4.19 13.89
C ARG A 116 -14.39 3.46 12.87
N VAL A 117 -14.14 3.67 11.58
CA VAL A 117 -15.03 3.21 10.51
C VAL A 117 -14.80 1.74 10.19
N TYR A 118 -13.54 1.28 10.17
CA TYR A 118 -13.20 -0.05 9.67
C TYR A 118 -12.66 -0.96 10.76
N TRP A 119 -11.73 -0.50 11.61
CA TRP A 119 -11.09 -1.37 12.60
C TRP A 119 -12.09 -1.83 13.68
N THR A 120 -12.80 -0.90 14.31
CA THR A 120 -13.80 -1.23 15.35
C THR A 120 -14.90 -2.14 14.80
N SER A 121 -15.35 -1.88 13.57
CA SER A 121 -16.34 -2.72 12.87
C SER A 121 -15.79 -4.13 12.65
N ALA A 122 -14.55 -4.26 12.19
CA ALA A 122 -13.91 -5.55 11.97
C ALA A 122 -13.68 -6.34 13.27
N ILE A 123 -13.25 -5.68 14.34
CA ILE A 123 -13.11 -6.29 15.67
C ILE A 123 -14.46 -6.82 16.15
N ASN A 124 -15.51 -6.02 16.09
CA ASN A 124 -16.85 -6.47 16.51
C ASN A 124 -17.33 -7.68 15.67
N ARG A 125 -17.03 -7.69 14.37
CA ARG A 125 -17.34 -8.80 13.46
C ARG A 125 -16.53 -10.05 13.78
N ALA A 126 -15.24 -9.91 14.07
CA ALA A 126 -14.37 -11.03 14.44
C ALA A 126 -14.82 -11.63 15.79
N THR A 127 -14.96 -10.80 16.82
CA THR A 127 -15.38 -11.21 18.17
C THR A 127 -16.74 -11.90 18.17
N SER A 128 -17.71 -11.41 17.38
CA SER A 128 -19.04 -12.04 17.30
C SER A 128 -19.05 -13.45 16.68
N LEU A 129 -17.96 -13.86 16.03
CA LEU A 129 -17.74 -15.22 15.54
C LEU A 129 -16.75 -16.03 16.39
N GLY A 130 -16.21 -15.46 17.46
CA GLY A 130 -15.15 -16.09 18.26
C GLY A 130 -13.80 -16.14 17.56
N ILE A 131 -13.50 -15.18 16.69
CA ILE A 131 -12.19 -15.03 16.04
C ILE A 131 -11.34 -14.11 16.92
N GLU A 132 -10.23 -14.63 17.46
CA GLU A 132 -9.40 -13.93 18.45
C GLU A 132 -7.95 -13.70 18.00
N THR A 133 -7.44 -14.51 17.06
CA THR A 133 -6.07 -14.36 16.58
C THR A 133 -5.86 -13.04 15.83
N ALA A 134 -4.62 -12.55 15.85
CA ALA A 134 -4.24 -11.33 15.14
C ALA A 134 -4.41 -11.50 13.64
N LEU A 135 -3.98 -12.65 13.10
CA LEU A 135 -4.14 -12.97 11.69
C LEU A 135 -5.61 -13.14 11.29
N GLY A 136 -6.41 -13.86 12.10
CA GLY A 136 -7.85 -14.01 11.85
C GLY A 136 -8.55 -12.64 11.80
N THR A 137 -8.25 -11.77 12.76
CA THR A 137 -8.77 -10.40 12.78
C THR A 137 -8.33 -9.59 11.56
N ALA A 138 -7.07 -9.70 11.12
CA ALA A 138 -6.58 -9.02 9.92
C ALA A 138 -7.33 -9.46 8.65
N VAL A 139 -7.70 -10.74 8.56
CA VAL A 139 -8.50 -11.27 7.45
C VAL A 139 -9.93 -10.69 7.47
N VAL A 140 -10.57 -10.64 8.65
CA VAL A 140 -11.90 -10.00 8.81
C VAL A 140 -11.83 -8.51 8.46
N TYR A 141 -10.74 -7.86 8.84
CA TYR A 141 -10.50 -6.45 8.59
C TYR A 141 -10.37 -6.12 7.10
N ASP A 142 -9.49 -6.80 6.38
CA ASP A 142 -9.36 -6.67 4.93
C ASP A 142 -10.71 -6.89 4.24
N SER A 143 -11.43 -7.96 4.63
CA SER A 143 -12.71 -8.25 3.99
C SER A 143 -13.82 -7.26 4.36
N THR A 144 -13.70 -6.55 5.48
CA THR A 144 -14.65 -5.51 5.87
C THR A 144 -14.43 -4.25 5.03
N ILE A 145 -13.18 -3.86 4.79
CA ILE A 145 -12.80 -2.75 3.91
C ILE A 145 -13.32 -2.98 2.49
N HIS A 146 -13.13 -4.19 1.95
CA HIS A 146 -13.62 -4.54 0.61
C HIS A 146 -15.11 -4.86 0.53
N GLY A 147 -15.84 -4.80 1.64
CA GLY A 147 -17.28 -5.08 1.67
C GLY A 147 -17.66 -6.54 1.37
N SER A 148 -16.69 -7.47 1.24
CA SER A 148 -16.95 -8.88 0.95
C SER A 148 -17.28 -9.72 2.20
N TRP A 149 -17.14 -9.15 3.40
CA TRP A 149 -17.18 -9.90 4.66
C TRP A 149 -18.45 -10.74 4.82
N GLY A 150 -19.63 -10.13 4.78
CA GLY A 150 -20.89 -10.83 5.04
C GLY A 150 -21.11 -11.99 4.08
N ARG A 151 -20.95 -11.75 2.77
CA ARG A 151 -21.14 -12.76 1.73
C ARG A 151 -20.16 -13.93 1.87
N MET A 152 -18.87 -13.63 2.10
CA MET A 152 -17.86 -14.68 2.22
C MET A 152 -17.96 -15.44 3.54
N ARG A 153 -18.34 -14.77 4.63
CA ARG A 153 -18.62 -15.39 5.93
C ARG A 153 -19.74 -16.41 5.78
N ASP A 154 -20.87 -16.00 5.22
CA ASP A 154 -22.04 -16.87 5.11
C ASP A 154 -21.76 -18.09 4.22
N ARG A 155 -21.07 -17.88 3.10
CA ARG A 155 -20.62 -18.97 2.22
C ARG A 155 -19.63 -19.91 2.91
N THR A 156 -18.75 -19.39 3.75
CA THR A 156 -17.79 -20.23 4.50
C THR A 156 -18.51 -21.05 5.56
N ILE A 157 -19.45 -20.45 6.29
CA ILE A 157 -20.29 -21.15 7.28
C ILE A 157 -21.11 -22.25 6.61
N GLU A 158 -21.74 -21.96 5.47
CA GLU A 158 -22.54 -22.93 4.72
C GLU A 158 -21.71 -24.15 4.26
N ARG A 159 -20.48 -23.92 3.80
CA ARG A 159 -19.62 -24.98 3.24
C ARG A 159 -18.82 -25.76 4.29
N HIS A 160 -18.46 -25.13 5.41
CA HIS A 160 -17.45 -25.66 6.33
C HIS A 160 -17.86 -25.63 7.81
N GLY A 161 -19.01 -25.04 8.14
CA GLY A 161 -19.44 -24.84 9.53
C GLY A 161 -18.89 -23.56 10.16
N ARG A 162 -19.22 -23.37 11.44
CA ARG A 162 -18.88 -22.18 12.24
C ARG A 162 -17.50 -22.33 12.90
N PRO A 163 -16.81 -21.22 13.26
CA PRO A 163 -15.57 -21.29 14.03
C PRO A 163 -15.71 -22.07 15.34
N SER A 164 -16.87 -22.00 16.01
CA SER A 164 -17.17 -22.76 17.23
C SER A 164 -17.22 -24.28 17.03
N GLU A 165 -17.37 -24.75 15.79
CA GLU A 165 -17.50 -26.18 15.46
C GLU A 165 -16.18 -26.76 14.96
N ILE A 166 -15.44 -25.99 14.14
CA ILE A 166 -14.22 -26.48 13.46
C ILE A 166 -12.92 -25.82 13.95
N GLY A 167 -13.02 -24.86 14.87
CA GLY A 167 -11.90 -24.07 15.35
C GLY A 167 -11.57 -22.87 14.46
N GLU A 168 -11.08 -21.79 15.08
CA GLU A 168 -10.78 -20.52 14.41
C GLU A 168 -9.80 -20.68 13.23
N GLN A 169 -8.66 -21.34 13.46
CA GLN A 169 -7.58 -21.46 12.46
C GLN A 169 -8.04 -22.20 11.20
N ALA A 170 -8.80 -23.28 11.38
CA ALA A 170 -9.38 -24.04 10.28
C ALA A 170 -10.42 -23.18 9.53
N TRP A 171 -11.27 -22.48 10.27
CA TRP A 171 -12.29 -21.62 9.68
C TRP A 171 -11.70 -20.45 8.88
N ILE A 172 -10.70 -19.74 9.41
CA ILE A 172 -10.00 -18.65 8.69
C ILE A 172 -9.29 -19.19 7.44
N SER A 173 -8.66 -20.37 7.55
CA SER A 173 -8.05 -21.03 6.40
C SER A 173 -9.07 -21.34 5.30
N ASN A 174 -10.26 -21.83 5.66
CA ASN A 174 -11.35 -22.09 4.73
C ASN A 174 -11.92 -20.79 4.14
N TYR A 175 -12.09 -19.76 4.98
CA TYR A 175 -12.55 -18.44 4.55
C TYR A 175 -11.67 -17.84 3.45
N ILE A 176 -10.34 -17.89 3.64
CA ILE A 176 -9.37 -17.41 2.65
C ILE A 176 -9.53 -18.15 1.33
N ASN A 177 -9.69 -19.48 1.35
CA ASN A 177 -9.90 -20.28 0.14
C ASN A 177 -11.20 -19.90 -0.58
N VAL A 178 -12.30 -19.79 0.17
CA VAL A 178 -13.62 -19.41 -0.37
C VAL A 178 -13.56 -18.02 -1.00
N ARG A 179 -12.91 -17.06 -0.34
CA ARG A 179 -12.76 -15.69 -0.85
C ARG A 179 -11.84 -15.62 -2.05
N ARG A 180 -10.74 -16.37 -2.04
CA ARG A 180 -9.81 -16.50 -3.17
C ARG A 180 -10.50 -17.05 -4.40
N GLU A 181 -11.26 -18.15 -4.26
CA GLU A 181 -12.05 -18.76 -5.34
C GLU A 181 -13.07 -17.77 -5.90
N TRP A 182 -13.77 -17.04 -5.02
CA TRP A 182 -14.74 -16.03 -5.42
C TRP A 182 -14.09 -14.87 -6.19
N LEU A 183 -12.96 -14.34 -5.72
CA LEU A 183 -12.22 -13.28 -6.41
C LEU A 183 -11.70 -13.76 -7.77
N ALA A 184 -11.15 -14.97 -7.84
CA ALA A 184 -10.59 -15.54 -9.06
C ALA A 184 -11.65 -15.79 -10.15
N ASN A 185 -12.89 -16.07 -9.76
CA ASN A 185 -14.00 -16.34 -10.68
C ASN A 185 -14.99 -15.16 -10.82
N HIS A 186 -14.68 -13.99 -10.26
CA HIS A 186 -15.60 -12.86 -10.33
C HIS A 186 -15.72 -12.33 -11.76
N SER A 187 -16.94 -11.97 -12.15
CA SER A 187 -17.23 -11.30 -13.43
C SER A 187 -16.59 -9.90 -13.56
N ILE A 188 -16.32 -9.21 -12.45
CA ILE A 188 -15.72 -7.88 -12.44
C ILE A 188 -14.20 -8.05 -12.48
N ARG A 189 -13.60 -7.81 -13.66
CA ARG A 189 -12.19 -8.14 -13.93
C ARG A 189 -11.18 -7.44 -13.02
N ILE A 190 -11.49 -6.23 -12.54
CA ILE A 190 -10.62 -5.51 -11.62
C ILE A 190 -10.50 -6.23 -10.26
N LEU A 191 -11.51 -6.98 -9.83
CA LEU A 191 -11.46 -7.75 -8.58
C LEU A 191 -10.57 -8.99 -8.68
N ASN A 192 -10.38 -9.56 -9.87
CA ASN A 192 -9.44 -10.68 -10.04
C ASN A 192 -8.00 -10.28 -9.67
N ARG A 193 -7.65 -8.99 -9.79
CA ARG A 193 -6.32 -8.48 -9.44
C ARG A 193 -6.03 -8.48 -7.94
N THR A 194 -7.04 -8.68 -7.08
CA THR A 194 -6.87 -8.69 -5.62
C THR A 194 -6.78 -10.10 -5.04
N VAL A 195 -6.74 -11.14 -5.88
CA VAL A 195 -6.54 -12.54 -5.47
C VAL A 195 -5.24 -12.72 -4.68
N ASP A 196 -4.20 -12.00 -5.06
CA ASP A 196 -2.86 -12.05 -4.46
C ASP A 196 -2.86 -11.72 -2.96
N ARG A 197 -3.85 -10.93 -2.48
CA ARG A 197 -4.05 -10.65 -1.05
C ARG A 197 -4.33 -11.92 -0.25
N MET A 198 -5.14 -12.82 -0.83
CA MET A 198 -5.46 -14.10 -0.20
C MET A 198 -4.25 -15.03 -0.20
N ASP A 199 -3.43 -14.97 -1.26
CA ASP A 199 -2.16 -15.69 -1.32
C ASP A 199 -1.16 -15.18 -0.28
N ALA A 200 -1.13 -13.86 -0.03
CA ALA A 200 -0.32 -13.28 1.04
C ALA A 200 -0.78 -13.77 2.42
N PHE A 201 -2.08 -13.76 2.73
CA PHE A 201 -2.57 -14.32 4.00
C PHE A 201 -2.29 -15.82 4.13
N ARG A 202 -2.42 -16.60 3.04
CA ARG A 202 -2.08 -18.02 3.04
C ARG A 202 -0.63 -18.26 3.43
N LYS A 203 0.32 -17.49 2.88
CA LYS A 203 1.74 -17.58 3.27
C LYS A 203 1.98 -17.34 4.76
N ILE A 204 1.21 -16.45 5.40
CA ILE A 204 1.31 -16.20 6.86
C ILE A 204 0.75 -17.40 7.65
N ILE A 205 -0.31 -18.03 7.17
CA ILE A 205 -0.87 -19.26 7.76
C ILE A 205 0.13 -20.42 7.63
N ASP A 206 0.77 -20.56 6.47
CA ASP A 206 1.68 -21.68 6.19
C ASP A 206 2.91 -21.68 7.11
N ILE A 207 3.34 -20.51 7.58
CA ILE A 207 4.40 -20.37 8.59
C ILE A 207 3.88 -20.38 10.04
N GLY A 208 2.58 -20.60 10.25
CA GLY A 208 1.95 -20.68 11.57
C GLY A 208 1.89 -19.35 12.34
N ASN A 209 2.06 -18.20 11.68
CA ASN A 209 2.17 -16.90 12.36
C ASN A 209 0.78 -16.26 12.65
N TRP A 210 -0.02 -16.95 13.45
CA TRP A 210 -1.37 -16.50 13.85
C TRP A 210 -1.37 -15.24 14.73
N SER A 211 -0.27 -15.00 15.43
CA SER A 211 -0.09 -13.85 16.31
C SER A 211 0.43 -12.60 15.60
N LEU A 212 0.75 -12.67 14.31
CA LEU A 212 1.40 -11.60 13.54
C LEU A 212 2.70 -11.10 14.19
N ASN A 213 3.54 -12.03 14.65
CA ASN A 213 4.86 -11.73 15.18
C ASN A 213 5.75 -11.14 14.08
N LEU A 214 6.62 -10.19 14.45
CA LEU A 214 7.56 -9.53 13.55
C LEU A 214 8.96 -10.17 13.65
N PRO A 215 9.81 -10.05 12.61
CA PRO A 215 9.51 -9.44 11.30
C PRO A 215 8.56 -10.31 10.45
N LEU A 216 7.74 -9.67 9.62
CA LEU A 216 6.74 -10.33 8.79
C LEU A 216 6.85 -9.91 7.33
N ASN A 217 7.05 -10.89 6.44
CA ASN A 217 7.06 -10.67 5.00
C ASN A 217 5.64 -10.62 4.44
N VAL A 218 5.31 -9.55 3.71
CA VAL A 218 4.04 -9.38 3.01
C VAL A 218 4.34 -8.86 1.60
N ARG A 219 4.02 -9.66 0.58
CA ARG A 219 4.49 -9.44 -0.80
C ARG A 219 6.02 -9.30 -0.84
N SER A 220 6.54 -8.17 -1.32
CA SER A 220 7.98 -7.86 -1.40
C SER A 220 8.46 -6.95 -0.27
N LEU A 221 7.64 -6.72 0.77
CA LEU A 221 7.94 -5.80 1.87
C LEU A 221 8.05 -6.55 3.19
N ILE A 222 8.90 -6.04 4.07
CA ILE A 222 9.08 -6.50 5.43
C ILE A 222 8.34 -5.53 6.35
N ILE A 223 7.49 -6.07 7.23
CA ILE A 223 6.97 -5.36 8.38
C ILE A 223 7.87 -5.72 9.56
N SER A 224 8.46 -4.72 10.19
CA SER A 224 9.22 -4.77 11.44
C SER A 224 8.78 -3.62 12.35
N GLU A 225 9.20 -3.63 13.62
CA GLU A 225 8.89 -2.54 14.55
C GLU A 225 9.35 -1.19 14.00
N GLU A 226 10.51 -1.14 13.35
CA GLU A 226 11.09 0.05 12.72
C GLU A 226 10.22 0.55 11.57
N THR A 227 9.83 -0.34 10.65
CA THR A 227 9.00 0.05 9.49
C THR A 227 7.58 0.48 9.85
N LEU A 228 7.12 0.15 11.07
CA LEU A 228 5.80 0.53 11.55
C LEU A 228 5.78 1.96 12.11
N ILE A 229 6.92 2.53 12.50
CA ILE A 229 7.01 3.86 13.10
C ILE A 229 6.85 4.91 11.99
N PRO A 230 5.82 5.79 12.05
CA PRO A 230 5.61 6.83 11.05
C PRO A 230 6.74 7.86 10.97
N ASP A 231 7.53 8.03 12.05
CA ASP A 231 8.40 9.19 12.27
C ASP A 231 9.84 8.89 12.75
N ILE A 232 10.39 7.69 12.54
CA ILE A 232 11.84 7.69 12.37
C ILE A 232 12.04 8.32 11.00
N ILE A 233 12.64 9.51 10.99
CA ILE A 233 13.47 9.94 9.87
C ILE A 233 14.52 8.85 9.70
N VAL A 234 14.13 7.72 9.12
CA VAL A 234 15.03 6.96 8.29
C VAL A 234 15.24 7.98 7.20
N ALA A 235 16.40 8.67 7.26
CA ALA A 235 16.94 9.40 6.12
C ALA A 235 16.52 8.58 4.91
N PRO A 236 15.77 9.18 3.97
CA PRO A 236 14.89 8.44 3.07
C PRO A 236 15.61 7.17 2.67
N VAL A 237 14.96 6.01 2.79
CA VAL A 237 15.26 5.01 1.77
C VAL A 237 14.87 5.75 0.51
N VAL A 238 15.84 6.47 -0.07
CA VAL A 238 15.67 7.23 -1.28
C VAL A 238 15.29 6.11 -2.19
N SER A 239 14.02 6.02 -2.55
CA SER A 239 13.62 5.30 -3.72
C SER A 239 14.32 6.04 -4.84
N ARG A 240 15.60 5.70 -5.06
CA ARG A 240 16.45 6.33 -6.04
C ARG A 240 15.70 6.15 -7.36
N PRO A 241 15.52 7.24 -8.14
CA PRO A 241 14.72 7.16 -9.34
C PRO A 241 15.22 5.99 -10.20
N LEU A 242 14.27 5.25 -10.79
CA LEU A 242 14.61 4.24 -11.78
C LEU A 242 15.35 4.95 -12.91
N LEU A 243 16.56 4.51 -13.21
CA LEU A 243 17.31 5.02 -14.36
C LEU A 243 17.13 4.04 -15.51
N PHE A 244 16.74 4.55 -16.66
CA PHE A 244 16.56 3.78 -17.88
C PHE A 244 16.63 4.73 -19.08
N LEU A 245 16.77 4.17 -20.28
CA LEU A 245 16.85 4.95 -21.50
C LEU A 245 15.53 5.68 -21.78
N THR A 246 15.55 7.02 -21.85
CA THR A 246 14.39 7.89 -22.13
C THR A 246 14.72 8.95 -23.17
N GLU A 247 13.71 9.58 -23.76
CA GLU A 247 13.89 10.83 -24.53
C GLU A 247 13.11 11.98 -23.85
N PRO A 248 13.78 13.08 -23.42
CA PRO A 248 15.23 13.27 -23.41
C PRO A 248 15.95 12.33 -22.43
N TYR A 249 17.26 12.10 -22.66
CA TYR A 249 18.07 11.24 -21.79
C TYR A 249 18.10 11.75 -20.35
N MET A 250 18.05 10.83 -19.40
CA MET A 250 18.21 11.14 -17.99
C MET A 250 19.63 11.63 -17.72
N ARG A 251 19.78 12.60 -16.82
CA ARG A 251 21.07 13.21 -16.46
C ARG A 251 21.13 13.46 -14.96
N GLY A 252 22.33 13.35 -14.37
CA GLY A 252 22.57 13.76 -12.98
C GLY A 252 23.49 12.82 -12.20
N GLY A 253 23.63 13.10 -10.90
CA GLY A 253 24.52 12.37 -9.99
C GLY A 253 24.23 10.87 -9.91
N ASP A 254 22.95 10.48 -9.92
CA ASP A 254 22.55 9.07 -9.88
C ASP A 254 23.02 8.29 -11.11
N VAL A 255 23.04 8.94 -12.29
CA VAL A 255 23.56 8.35 -13.53
C VAL A 255 25.07 8.20 -13.46
N ARG A 256 25.75 9.23 -12.95
CA ARG A 256 27.21 9.24 -12.76
C ARG A 256 27.68 8.10 -11.86
N GLU A 257 26.96 7.88 -10.77
CA GLU A 257 27.23 6.81 -9.80
C GLU A 257 27.08 5.42 -10.44
N VAL A 258 26.04 5.21 -11.23
CA VAL A 258 25.85 3.97 -11.99
C VAL A 258 26.97 3.75 -13.01
N GLN A 259 27.33 4.78 -13.76
CA GLN A 259 28.43 4.71 -14.73
C GLN A 259 29.76 4.40 -14.04
N GLN A 260 30.03 5.00 -12.87
CA GLN A 260 31.21 4.69 -12.06
C GLN A 260 31.20 3.22 -11.60
N ALA A 261 30.09 2.74 -11.03
CA ALA A 261 29.97 1.37 -10.56
C ALA A 261 30.11 0.31 -11.67
N LEU A 262 29.69 0.64 -12.89
CA LEU A 262 29.89 -0.17 -14.09
C LEU A 262 31.38 -0.21 -14.49
N VAL A 263 32.04 0.95 -14.55
CA VAL A 263 33.48 1.05 -14.88
C VAL A 263 34.33 0.30 -13.84
N ASP A 264 34.03 0.45 -12.56
CA ASP A 264 34.73 -0.23 -11.46
C ASP A 264 34.62 -1.76 -11.55
N ARG A 265 33.57 -2.26 -12.21
CA ARG A 265 33.33 -3.69 -12.50
C ARG A 265 33.82 -4.14 -13.87
N GLY A 266 34.57 -3.28 -14.58
CA GLY A 266 35.20 -3.61 -15.85
C GLY A 266 34.31 -3.43 -17.09
N PHE A 267 33.15 -2.76 -16.97
CA PHE A 267 32.34 -2.41 -18.13
C PHE A 267 32.86 -1.12 -18.77
N TYR A 268 33.19 -1.19 -20.06
CA TYR A 268 33.65 -0.04 -20.81
C TYR A 268 32.49 0.84 -21.28
N LEU A 269 32.60 2.15 -21.03
CA LEU A 269 31.71 3.20 -21.54
C LEU A 269 32.53 4.12 -22.46
N GLU A 270 32.15 4.21 -23.73
CA GLU A 270 32.89 4.96 -24.76
C GLU A 270 32.99 6.46 -24.43
N ASP A 271 31.88 7.05 -23.98
CA ASP A 271 31.80 8.47 -23.57
C ASP A 271 32.32 8.71 -22.14
N GLY A 272 32.77 7.65 -21.45
CA GLY A 272 33.18 7.71 -20.06
C GLY A 272 32.02 7.97 -19.09
N ILE A 273 32.35 8.59 -17.95
CA ILE A 273 31.40 8.93 -16.88
C ILE A 273 30.93 10.37 -17.13
N ASP A 274 29.96 10.53 -18.02
CA ASP A 274 29.45 11.82 -18.50
C ASP A 274 28.16 12.28 -17.78
N SER A 275 27.65 11.46 -16.86
CA SER A 275 26.38 11.68 -16.13
C SER A 275 25.14 11.68 -17.03
N VAL A 276 25.19 11.06 -18.22
CA VAL A 276 24.07 10.94 -19.18
C VAL A 276 23.67 9.47 -19.38
N PHE A 277 22.39 9.16 -19.20
CA PHE A 277 21.86 7.81 -19.41
C PHE A 277 21.48 7.65 -20.88
N GLY A 278 22.50 7.53 -21.74
CA GLY A 278 22.34 7.30 -23.17
C GLY A 278 22.33 5.81 -23.56
N PRO A 279 22.23 5.50 -24.86
CA PRO A 279 22.19 4.12 -25.37
C PRO A 279 23.38 3.25 -24.94
N GLN A 280 24.57 3.86 -24.74
CA GLN A 280 25.75 3.13 -24.26
C GLN A 280 25.61 2.68 -22.80
N THR A 281 25.11 3.56 -21.93
CA THR A 281 24.82 3.24 -20.52
C THR A 281 23.76 2.13 -20.43
N ASP A 282 22.71 2.19 -21.25
CA ASP A 282 21.69 1.14 -21.34
C ASP A 282 22.28 -0.23 -21.77
N ALA A 283 23.13 -0.24 -22.80
CA ALA A 283 23.78 -1.45 -23.27
C ALA A 283 24.71 -2.06 -22.21
N ALA A 284 25.45 -1.23 -21.47
CA ALA A 284 26.30 -1.67 -20.37
C ALA A 284 25.48 -2.25 -19.20
N ILE A 285 24.36 -1.62 -18.83
CA ILE A 285 23.45 -2.15 -17.80
C ILE A 285 22.86 -3.50 -18.21
N LYS A 286 22.40 -3.66 -19.45
CA LYS A 286 21.86 -4.93 -19.93
C LYS A 286 22.91 -6.05 -19.88
N LYS A 287 24.16 -5.77 -20.27
CA LYS A 287 25.26 -6.74 -20.13
C LYS A 287 25.53 -7.08 -18.66
N PHE A 288 25.54 -6.08 -17.79
CA PHE A 288 25.73 -6.28 -16.35
C PHE A 288 24.61 -7.14 -15.74
N GLN A 289 23.35 -6.83 -16.05
CA GLN A 289 22.19 -7.59 -15.62
C GLN A 289 22.28 -9.05 -16.08
N GLN A 290 22.67 -9.27 -17.34
CA GLN A 290 22.84 -10.60 -17.91
C GLN A 290 23.93 -11.40 -17.16
N GLN A 291 25.07 -10.78 -16.85
CA GLN A 291 26.17 -11.45 -16.14
C GLN A 291 25.85 -11.77 -14.69
N ASN A 292 24.92 -11.04 -14.06
CA ASN A 292 24.56 -11.20 -12.65
C ASN A 292 23.22 -11.93 -12.44
N GLY A 293 22.66 -12.55 -13.49
CA GLY A 293 21.40 -13.31 -13.38
C GLY A 293 20.17 -12.45 -13.07
N LEU A 294 20.21 -11.17 -13.41
CA LEU A 294 19.11 -10.23 -13.23
C LEU A 294 18.21 -10.21 -14.48
N VAL A 295 17.02 -9.60 -14.35
CA VAL A 295 16.16 -9.29 -15.51
C VAL A 295 16.91 -8.30 -16.42
N VAL A 296 17.07 -8.66 -17.70
CA VAL A 296 17.83 -7.87 -18.68
C VAL A 296 16.91 -6.85 -19.37
N ASP A 297 16.50 -5.82 -18.62
CA ASP A 297 15.55 -4.80 -19.06
C ASP A 297 16.17 -3.41 -19.27
N GLY A 298 17.44 -3.21 -18.86
CA GLY A 298 18.10 -1.89 -18.91
C GLY A 298 17.68 -0.94 -17.79
N ILE A 299 16.88 -1.42 -16.83
CA ILE A 299 16.35 -0.60 -15.74
C ILE A 299 17.23 -0.74 -14.50
N VAL A 300 17.70 0.41 -13.99
CA VAL A 300 18.46 0.51 -12.75
C VAL A 300 17.52 0.73 -11.57
N GLY A 301 16.82 -0.34 -11.20
CA GLY A 301 16.04 -0.45 -9.97
C GLY A 301 16.85 -0.97 -8.78
N SER A 302 16.18 -1.25 -7.67
CA SER A 302 16.81 -1.70 -6.41
C SER A 302 17.68 -2.95 -6.59
N ALA A 303 17.21 -3.95 -7.35
CA ALA A 303 17.97 -5.17 -7.62
C ALA A 303 19.28 -4.90 -8.39
N THR A 304 19.22 -4.06 -9.43
CA THR A 304 20.41 -3.66 -10.21
C THR A 304 21.38 -2.84 -9.35
N ARG A 305 20.88 -1.92 -8.51
CA ARG A 305 21.69 -1.09 -7.60
C ARG A 305 22.39 -1.93 -6.52
N SER A 306 21.70 -2.91 -5.95
CA SER A 306 22.29 -3.82 -4.97
C SER A 306 23.38 -4.70 -5.58
N ALA A 307 23.17 -5.24 -6.78
CA ALA A 307 24.21 -5.96 -7.50
C ALA A 307 25.43 -5.07 -7.85
N LEU A 308 25.18 -3.79 -8.15
CA LEU A 308 26.21 -2.77 -8.35
C LEU A 308 26.84 -2.28 -7.02
N GLY A 309 26.37 -2.73 -5.85
CA GLY A 309 26.89 -2.32 -4.55
C GLY A 309 26.77 -0.82 -4.28
N ILE A 310 25.78 -0.17 -4.92
CA ILE A 310 25.46 1.25 -4.77
C ILE A 310 24.11 1.43 -4.04
N ASP A 311 23.70 0.43 -3.28
CA ASP A 311 22.51 0.41 -2.42
C ASP A 311 22.76 0.93 -1.01
N ASN A 312 24.01 1.27 -0.65
CA ASN A 312 24.37 1.86 0.63
C ASN A 312 24.18 3.38 0.60
N ASP A 313 23.03 3.84 1.07
CA ASP A 313 22.82 5.09 1.84
C ASP A 313 21.51 4.97 2.64
#